data_AF-A0A2P4PQ97-F1
#
_entry.id   AF-A0A2P4PQ97-F1
#
_cell.length_a   1.000
_cell.length_b   1.000
_cell.length_c   1.000
_cell.angle_alpha   90.00
_cell.angle_beta   90.00
_cell.angle_gamma   90.00
#
_symmetry.space_group_name_H-M   'P 1'
#
loop_
_entity.id
_entity.type
_entity.pdbx_description
1 polymer ?
#
loop_
_entity_poly.entity_id
_entity_poly.type
_entity_poly.pdbx_seq_one_letter_code
_entity_poly.pdbx_strand_id
1 'polypeptide(L)'
;NLNELINYLKQMTKFQIKTLRHIFMTRLYGYSHFASYLSIFHHQQDDTNKSDEDIEKIVYEGTMAKQEAETKLENHNYLNDLNERINNLQKDNDELTSKLKVAQIQLEDNEYKIGILETEINLLQEQRNFNNVRIGDVTDVEWRDDDENNSTQLVKDIKKLNRALNKITEVKRNVKEIKKETVTELFSSLGCNTTIKDKQMKLVLVAALQQKLIRCIIDNAKYYFEHANTGISQVQNISVDNLEAAILFKTEDLIKLTTRFEDTYSVTGENSRTLPTT
;
A
#
# COMPACT_ATOMS: atom_id res chain seq x y z
N ASN A 1 2.32 -84.86 27.27
CA ASN A 1 1.62 -83.85 28.07
C ASN A 1 0.51 -83.19 27.22
N LEU A 2 -0.61 -83.91 27.00
CA LEU A 2 -1.68 -83.43 26.12
C LEU A 2 -2.42 -82.22 26.73
N ASN A 3 -2.52 -82.21 28.06
CA ASN A 3 -3.16 -81.14 28.82
C ASN A 3 -2.38 -79.82 28.73
N GLU A 4 -1.04 -79.85 28.75
CA GLU A 4 -0.21 -78.67 28.50
C GLU A 4 -0.41 -78.11 27.10
N LEU A 5 -0.44 -78.96 26.06
CA LEU A 5 -0.67 -78.54 24.68
C LEU A 5 -2.04 -77.87 24.52
N ILE A 6 -3.09 -78.44 25.12
CA ILE A 6 -4.43 -77.87 25.10
C ILE A 6 -4.46 -76.52 25.81
N ASN A 7 -3.77 -76.38 26.95
CA ASN A 7 -3.71 -75.12 27.67
C ASN A 7 -2.96 -74.04 26.88
N TYR A 8 -1.87 -74.41 26.22
CA TYR A 8 -1.11 -73.53 25.35
C TYR A 8 -1.92 -73.08 24.13
N LEU A 9 -2.67 -73.99 23.50
CA LEU A 9 -3.57 -73.68 22.38
C LEU A 9 -4.73 -72.76 22.79
N LYS A 10 -5.25 -72.87 24.02
CA LYS A 10 -6.30 -71.97 24.54
C LYS A 10 -5.80 -70.55 24.76
N GLN A 11 -4.51 -70.36 25.04
CA GLN A 11 -3.89 -69.04 25.23
C GLN A 11 -3.49 -68.37 23.91
N MET A 12 -3.52 -69.10 22.78
CA MET A 12 -3.20 -68.54 21.47
C MET A 12 -4.33 -67.70 20.90
N THR A 13 -3.94 -66.62 20.20
CA THR A 13 -4.87 -65.82 19.40
C THR A 13 -5.36 -66.60 18.18
N LYS A 14 -6.52 -66.20 17.61
CA LYS A 14 -7.07 -66.82 16.38
C LYS A 14 -6.07 -66.84 15.22
N PHE A 15 -5.22 -65.81 15.11
CA PHE A 15 -4.19 -65.73 14.08
C PHE A 15 -3.10 -66.80 14.29
N GLN A 16 -2.57 -66.93 15.50
CA GLN A 16 -1.55 -67.93 15.83
C GLN A 16 -2.06 -69.36 15.61
N ILE A 17 -3.31 -69.65 15.98
CA ILE A 17 -3.93 -70.97 15.75
C ILE A 17 -4.04 -71.26 14.24
N LYS A 18 -4.43 -70.28 13.42
CA LYS A 18 -4.48 -70.43 11.95
C LYS A 18 -3.09 -70.69 11.36
N THR A 19 -2.08 -69.94 11.78
CA THR A 19 -0.70 -70.10 11.32
C THR A 19 -0.14 -71.45 11.70
N LEU A 20 -0.33 -71.88 12.95
CA LEU A 20 0.11 -73.19 13.44
C LEU A 20 -0.57 -74.33 12.67
N ARG A 21 -1.89 -74.24 12.45
CA ARG A 21 -2.63 -75.22 11.64
C ARG A 21 -2.10 -75.28 10.21
N HIS A 22 -1.81 -74.14 9.60
CA HIS A 22 -1.23 -74.09 8.25
C HIS A 22 0.12 -74.82 8.22
N ILE A 23 1.03 -74.50 9.14
CA ILE A 23 2.35 -75.16 9.25
C ILE A 23 2.21 -76.69 9.42
N PHE A 24 1.31 -77.14 10.30
CA PHE A 24 1.09 -78.58 10.48
C PHE A 24 0.55 -79.25 9.22
N MET A 25 -0.44 -78.65 8.55
CA MET A 25 -1.02 -79.21 7.33
C MET A 25 0.01 -79.25 6.19
N THR A 26 0.84 -78.22 6.03
CA THR A 26 1.89 -78.20 5.00
C THR A 26 2.95 -79.27 5.25
N ARG A 27 3.33 -79.50 6.52
CA ARG A 27 4.26 -80.58 6.87
C ARG A 27 3.63 -81.97 6.72
N LEU A 28 2.38 -82.15 7.13
CA LEU A 28 1.66 -83.42 6.95
C LEU A 28 1.51 -83.77 5.47
N TYR A 29 1.22 -82.77 4.64
CA TYR A 29 1.15 -82.90 3.19
C TYR A 29 2.53 -83.24 2.60
N GLY A 30 3.59 -82.59 3.07
CA GLY A 30 4.98 -82.92 2.69
C GLY A 30 5.36 -84.37 3.05
N TYR A 31 5.01 -84.84 4.24
CA TYR A 31 5.26 -86.24 4.65
C TYR A 31 4.41 -87.25 3.87
N SER A 32 3.16 -86.91 3.55
CA SER A 32 2.31 -87.73 2.69
C SER A 32 2.91 -87.87 1.29
N HIS A 33 3.42 -86.76 0.73
CA HIS A 33 4.09 -86.79 -0.57
C HIS A 33 5.41 -87.57 -0.53
N PHE A 34 6.19 -87.41 0.53
CA PHE A 34 7.43 -88.18 0.74
C PHE A 34 7.15 -89.68 0.91
N ALA A 35 6.09 -90.06 1.63
CA ALA A 35 5.65 -91.45 1.77
C ALA A 35 5.17 -92.03 0.44
N SER A 36 4.45 -91.22 -0.37
CA SER A 36 4.08 -91.60 -1.73
C SER A 36 5.32 -91.79 -2.62
N TYR A 37 6.32 -90.90 -2.52
CA TYR A 37 7.59 -91.03 -3.24
C TYR A 37 8.35 -92.31 -2.85
N LEU A 38 8.41 -92.64 -1.56
CA LEU A 38 9.02 -93.88 -1.07
C LEU A 38 8.28 -95.13 -1.53
N SER A 39 6.94 -95.09 -1.61
CA SER A 39 6.14 -96.21 -2.13
C SER A 39 6.40 -96.47 -3.63
N ILE A 40 6.60 -95.41 -4.41
CA ILE A 40 6.96 -95.49 -5.83
C ILE A 40 8.40 -96.02 -5.98
N PHE A 41 9.33 -95.56 -5.15
CA PHE A 41 10.72 -96.01 -5.17
C PHE A 41 10.86 -97.50 -4.83
N HIS A 42 10.07 -97.99 -3.86
CA HIS A 42 10.06 -99.41 -3.50
C HIS A 42 9.41 -100.30 -4.57
N HIS A 43 8.45 -99.80 -5.35
CA HIS A 43 7.86 -100.55 -6.46
C HIS A 43 8.71 -100.52 -7.75
N GLN A 44 9.69 -99.61 -7.86
CA GLN A 44 10.57 -99.54 -9.03
C GLN A 44 11.86 -100.37 -8.91
N GLN A 45 12.20 -100.89 -7.73
CA GLN A 45 13.37 -101.77 -7.56
C GLN A 45 13.11 -103.25 -7.86
N ASP A 46 11.84 -103.69 -7.95
CA ASP A 46 11.47 -105.10 -8.20
C ASP A 46 11.12 -105.40 -9.67
N ASP A 47 11.12 -104.41 -10.58
CA ASP A 47 10.89 -104.61 -12.01
C ASP A 47 12.11 -104.14 -12.84
N THR A 48 13.13 -104.99 -12.92
CA THR A 48 14.18 -104.89 -13.96
C THR A 48 13.56 -105.15 -15.33
N ASN A 49 13.07 -104.07 -15.97
CA ASN A 49 13.10 -103.80 -17.40
C ASN A 49 12.29 -102.52 -17.68
N LYS A 50 12.93 -101.35 -17.59
CA LYS A 50 12.42 -100.09 -18.15
C LYS A 50 13.43 -99.54 -19.15
N SER A 51 12.95 -99.24 -20.35
CA SER A 51 13.74 -98.72 -21.47
C SER A 51 14.29 -97.32 -21.16
N ASP A 52 15.38 -96.94 -21.83
CA ASP A 52 15.98 -95.60 -21.76
C ASP A 52 14.95 -94.46 -21.95
N GLU A 53 13.81 -94.71 -22.63
CA GLU A 53 12.70 -93.76 -22.80
C GLU A 53 12.05 -93.31 -21.49
N ASP A 54 11.95 -94.17 -20.48
CA ASP A 54 11.32 -93.81 -19.20
C ASP A 54 12.20 -92.88 -18.36
N ILE A 55 13.53 -93.03 -18.46
CA ILE A 55 14.50 -92.14 -17.80
C ILE A 55 14.53 -90.79 -18.51
N GLU A 56 14.51 -90.79 -19.85
CA GLU A 56 14.49 -89.58 -20.67
C GLU A 56 13.22 -88.74 -20.41
N LYS A 57 12.07 -89.39 -20.22
CA LYS A 57 10.81 -88.74 -19.84
C LYS A 57 10.88 -88.09 -18.46
N ILE A 58 11.46 -88.75 -17.45
CA ILE A 58 11.62 -88.19 -16.10
C ILE A 58 12.56 -86.98 -16.11
N VAL A 59 13.66 -87.04 -16.88
CA VAL A 59 14.59 -85.91 -17.04
C VAL A 59 13.89 -84.74 -17.74
N TYR A 60 13.12 -85.00 -18.80
CA TYR A 60 12.34 -83.97 -19.49
C TYR A 60 11.31 -83.31 -18.56
N GLU A 61 10.50 -84.10 -17.84
CA GLU A 61 9.53 -83.58 -16.86
C GLU A 61 10.20 -82.78 -15.73
N GLY A 62 11.36 -83.24 -15.24
CA GLY A 62 12.16 -82.53 -14.24
C GLY A 62 12.70 -81.18 -14.76
N THR A 63 13.15 -81.13 -16.03
CA THR A 63 13.60 -79.86 -16.65
C THR A 63 12.44 -78.88 -16.87
N MET A 64 11.27 -79.36 -17.29
CA MET A 64 10.07 -78.55 -17.43
C MET A 64 9.59 -77.99 -16.08
N ALA A 65 9.58 -78.82 -15.03
CA ALA A 65 9.22 -78.38 -13.69
C ALA A 65 10.21 -77.35 -13.11
N LYS A 66 11.51 -77.48 -13.43
CA LYS A 66 12.53 -76.50 -13.05
C LYS A 66 12.30 -75.15 -13.75
N GLN A 67 12.05 -75.16 -15.06
CA GLN A 67 11.72 -73.94 -15.81
C GLN A 67 10.42 -73.29 -15.30
N GLU A 68 9.42 -74.08 -14.94
CA GLU A 68 8.19 -73.56 -14.35
C GLU A 68 8.42 -72.94 -12.96
N ALA A 69 9.32 -73.51 -12.15
CA ALA A 69 9.69 -72.93 -10.87
C ALA A 69 10.49 -71.62 -11.02
N GLU A 70 11.43 -71.56 -11.97
CA GLU A 70 12.22 -70.37 -12.27
C GLU A 70 11.33 -69.22 -12.78
N THR A 71 10.41 -69.50 -13.69
CA THR A 71 9.43 -68.50 -14.19
C THR A 71 8.47 -68.03 -13.09
N LYS A 72 8.03 -68.91 -12.19
CA LYS A 72 7.23 -68.50 -11.02
C LYS A 72 8.00 -67.61 -10.06
N LEU A 73 9.29 -67.88 -9.84
CA LEU A 73 10.15 -67.06 -9.00
C LEU A 73 10.40 -65.67 -9.62
N GLU A 74 10.65 -65.63 -10.93
CA GLU A 74 10.84 -64.38 -11.67
C GLU A 74 9.57 -63.52 -11.64
N ASN A 75 8.40 -64.13 -11.84
CA ASN A 75 7.11 -63.46 -11.68
C ASN A 75 6.88 -62.95 -10.26
N HIS A 76 7.28 -63.70 -9.23
CA HIS A 76 7.15 -63.27 -7.83
C HIS A 76 8.02 -62.05 -7.53
N ASN A 77 9.26 -62.04 -8.03
CA ASN A 77 10.17 -60.90 -7.87
C ASN A 77 9.63 -59.65 -8.57
N TYR A 78 9.11 -59.78 -9.80
CA TYR A 78 8.45 -58.69 -10.51
C TYR A 78 7.25 -58.13 -9.73
N LEU A 79 6.44 -59.00 -9.13
CA LEU A 79 5.27 -58.61 -8.34
C LEU A 79 5.68 -57.87 -7.05
N ASN A 80 6.79 -58.26 -6.42
CA ASN A 80 7.33 -57.55 -5.27
C ASN A 80 7.84 -56.15 -5.62
N ASP A 81 8.58 -56.00 -6.72
CA ASP A 81 9.04 -54.69 -7.22
C ASP A 81 7.84 -53.77 -7.54
N LEU A 82 6.81 -54.32 -8.17
CA LEU A 82 5.57 -53.59 -8.46
C LEU A 82 4.88 -53.11 -7.17
N ASN A 83 4.80 -53.98 -6.15
CA ASN A 83 4.21 -53.64 -4.85
C ASN A 83 5.02 -52.57 -4.11
N GLU A 84 6.35 -52.62 -4.17
CA GLU A 84 7.20 -51.59 -3.59
C GLU A 84 6.95 -50.23 -4.26
N ARG A 85 6.82 -50.23 -5.59
CA ARG A 85 6.51 -49.03 -6.36
C ARG A 85 5.12 -48.47 -6.05
N ILE A 86 4.12 -49.34 -5.88
CA ILE A 86 2.76 -48.94 -5.46
C ILE A 86 2.80 -48.29 -4.07
N ASN A 87 3.51 -48.88 -3.11
CA ASN A 87 3.63 -48.33 -1.76
C ASN A 87 4.30 -46.95 -1.76
N ASN A 88 5.36 -46.78 -2.55
CA ASN A 88 6.03 -45.49 -2.69
C ASN A 88 5.10 -44.44 -3.31
N LEU A 89 4.37 -44.80 -4.38
CA LEU A 89 3.39 -43.91 -5.01
C LEU A 89 2.25 -43.52 -4.06
N GLN A 90 1.78 -44.45 -3.22
CA GLN A 90 0.78 -44.14 -2.19
C GLN A 90 1.31 -43.13 -1.17
N LYS A 91 2.54 -43.33 -0.70
CA LYS A 91 3.19 -42.41 0.24
C LYS A 91 3.34 -41.00 -0.36
N ASP A 92 3.79 -40.91 -1.60
CA ASP A 92 3.91 -39.62 -2.30
C ASP A 92 2.55 -38.94 -2.48
N ASN A 93 1.51 -39.72 -2.78
CA ASN A 93 0.15 -39.20 -2.94
C ASN A 93 -0.42 -38.68 -1.61
N ASP A 94 -0.15 -39.36 -0.50
CA ASP A 94 -0.55 -38.92 0.84
C ASP A 94 0.18 -37.62 1.25
N GLU A 95 1.46 -37.51 0.92
CA GLU A 95 2.26 -36.30 1.15
C GLU A 95 1.74 -35.12 0.31
N LEU A 96 1.48 -35.34 -0.98
CA LEU A 96 0.92 -34.32 -1.87
C LEU A 96 -0.47 -33.87 -1.41
N THR A 97 -1.32 -34.82 -0.99
CA THR A 97 -2.66 -34.52 -0.45
C THR A 97 -2.57 -33.67 0.81
N SER A 98 -1.61 -33.97 1.69
CA SER A 98 -1.37 -33.20 2.91
C SER A 98 -0.89 -31.77 2.60
N LYS A 99 0.05 -31.61 1.66
CA LYS A 99 0.53 -30.30 1.20
C LYS A 99 -0.58 -29.47 0.56
N LEU A 100 -1.43 -30.10 -0.26
CA LEU A 100 -2.56 -29.44 -0.92
C LEU A 100 -3.57 -28.90 0.10
N LYS A 101 -3.85 -29.68 1.15
CA LYS A 101 -4.74 -29.24 2.24
C LYS A 101 -4.18 -28.05 3.01
N VAL A 102 -2.87 -28.02 3.27
CA VAL A 102 -2.20 -26.86 3.91
C VAL A 102 -2.27 -25.64 3.01
N ALA A 103 -2.01 -25.80 1.70
CA ALA A 103 -2.08 -24.70 0.74
C ALA A 103 -3.50 -24.11 0.63
N GLN A 104 -4.55 -24.95 0.69
CA GLN A 104 -5.94 -24.49 0.71
C GLN A 104 -6.25 -23.63 1.94
N ILE A 105 -5.83 -24.06 3.13
CA ILE A 105 -6.03 -23.29 4.37
C ILE A 105 -5.30 -21.94 4.28
N GLN A 106 -4.08 -21.92 3.75
CA GLN A 106 -3.32 -20.68 3.57
C GLN A 106 -3.97 -19.74 2.54
N LEU A 107 -4.58 -20.28 1.49
CA LEU A 107 -5.31 -19.49 0.50
C LEU A 107 -6.51 -18.80 1.15
N GLU A 108 -7.32 -19.54 1.92
CA GLU A 108 -8.51 -19.04 2.60
C GLU A 108 -8.15 -17.95 3.63
N ASP A 109 -7.08 -18.15 4.42
CA ASP A 109 -6.55 -17.14 5.35
C ASP A 109 -6.09 -15.86 4.63
N ASN A 110 -5.48 -15.99 3.45
CA ASN A 110 -5.02 -14.85 2.67
C ASN A 110 -6.19 -14.10 2.03
N GLU A 111 -7.20 -14.79 1.52
CA GLU A 111 -8.43 -14.18 1.01
C GLU A 111 -9.15 -13.39 2.10
N TYR A 112 -9.23 -13.93 3.32
CA TYR A 112 -9.79 -13.22 4.47
C TYR A 112 -9.01 -11.95 4.80
N LYS A 113 -7.67 -12.01 4.82
CA LYS A 113 -6.81 -10.84 5.04
C LYS A 113 -6.96 -9.78 3.94
N ILE A 114 -7.08 -10.20 2.68
CA ILE A 114 -7.33 -9.28 1.56
C ILE A 114 -8.64 -8.54 1.77
N GLY A 115 -9.72 -9.24 2.16
CA GLY A 115 -11.00 -8.60 2.45
C GLY A 115 -10.92 -7.55 3.57
N ILE A 116 -10.19 -7.84 4.65
CA ILE A 116 -9.93 -6.85 5.71
C ILE A 116 -9.18 -5.63 5.16
N LEU A 117 -8.10 -5.84 4.41
CA LEU A 117 -7.30 -4.75 3.85
C LEU A 117 -8.09 -3.90 2.87
N GLU A 118 -8.96 -4.50 2.05
CA GLU A 118 -9.86 -3.78 1.15
C GLU A 118 -10.84 -2.88 1.93
N THR A 119 -11.40 -3.38 3.03
CA THR A 119 -12.29 -2.56 3.88
C THR A 119 -11.53 -1.40 4.53
N GLU A 120 -10.29 -1.62 4.97
CA GLU A 120 -9.46 -0.57 5.58
C GLU A 120 -9.05 0.48 4.54
N ILE A 121 -8.69 0.07 3.32
CA ILE A 121 -8.42 0.98 2.20
C ILE A 121 -9.63 1.84 1.90
N ASN A 122 -10.84 1.26 1.84
CA ASN A 122 -12.07 2.00 1.57
C ASN A 122 -12.35 3.02 2.70
N LEU A 123 -12.21 2.63 3.97
CA LEU A 123 -12.37 3.54 5.10
C LEU A 123 -11.35 4.69 5.06
N LEU A 124 -10.09 4.41 4.73
CA LEU A 124 -9.06 5.44 4.59
C LEU A 124 -9.32 6.35 3.39
N GLN A 125 -9.87 5.84 2.29
CA GLN A 125 -10.27 6.64 1.14
C GLN A 125 -11.46 7.55 1.48
N GLU A 126 -12.46 7.05 2.20
CA GLU A 126 -13.58 7.85 2.69
C GLU A 126 -13.11 8.95 3.64
N GLN A 127 -12.23 8.62 4.59
CA GLN A 127 -11.62 9.61 5.48
C GLN A 127 -10.78 10.63 4.72
N ARG A 128 -10.02 10.20 3.71
CA ARG A 128 -9.25 11.11 2.84
C ARG A 128 -10.19 12.03 2.07
N ASN A 129 -11.28 11.51 1.52
CA ASN A 129 -12.26 12.30 0.78
C ASN A 129 -12.96 13.29 1.71
N PHE A 130 -13.37 12.85 2.89
CA PHE A 130 -13.93 13.72 3.93
C PHE A 130 -12.94 14.80 4.34
N ASN A 131 -11.67 14.46 4.57
CA ASN A 131 -10.62 15.41 4.89
C ASN A 131 -10.32 16.35 3.71
N ASN A 132 -10.34 15.88 2.46
CA ASN A 132 -10.15 16.72 1.27
C ASN A 132 -11.34 17.65 1.03
N VAL A 133 -12.57 17.24 1.36
CA VAL A 133 -13.75 18.12 1.33
C VAL A 133 -13.66 19.13 2.47
N ARG A 134 -13.25 18.73 3.68
CA ARG A 134 -13.09 19.64 4.82
C ARG A 134 -11.89 20.57 4.66
N ILE A 135 -10.83 20.13 4.01
CA ILE A 135 -9.71 20.96 3.58
C ILE A 135 -10.20 21.86 2.45
N GLY A 136 -10.93 21.33 1.46
CA GLY A 136 -11.56 22.11 0.37
C GLY A 136 -12.45 23.23 0.88
N ASP A 137 -13.31 22.98 1.87
CA ASP A 137 -14.15 24.00 2.53
C ASP A 137 -13.32 25.02 3.34
N VAL A 138 -12.09 24.68 3.74
CA VAL A 138 -11.14 25.57 4.46
C VAL A 138 -10.13 26.22 3.49
N THR A 139 -9.96 25.69 2.28
CA THR A 139 -8.96 26.08 1.28
C THR A 139 -9.55 26.51 -0.04
N ASP A 140 -10.87 26.68 -0.17
CA ASP A 140 -11.50 27.42 -1.29
C ASP A 140 -11.23 28.94 -1.18
N VAL A 141 -10.10 29.30 -0.59
CA VAL A 141 -9.29 30.41 -1.06
C VAL A 141 -8.26 29.79 -2.00
N GLU A 142 -8.71 29.31 -3.17
CA GLU A 142 -7.77 29.08 -4.25
C GLU A 142 -7.14 30.44 -4.57
N TRP A 143 -5.90 30.65 -4.08
CA TRP A 143 -5.00 31.72 -4.55
C TRP A 143 -4.58 31.37 -5.98
N ARG A 144 -5.54 31.36 -6.92
CA ARG A 144 -5.24 31.19 -8.33
C ARG A 144 -4.44 32.40 -8.77
N ASP A 145 -3.52 32.20 -9.70
CA ASP A 145 -2.79 33.31 -10.33
C ASP A 145 -3.73 34.31 -11.06
N ASP A 146 -4.99 33.95 -11.25
CA ASP A 146 -6.03 34.81 -11.83
C ASP A 146 -6.92 35.48 -10.77
N ASP A 147 -6.58 35.38 -9.47
CA ASP A 147 -7.27 36.15 -8.44
C ASP A 147 -6.92 37.65 -8.57
N GLU A 148 -7.88 38.52 -8.21
CA GLU A 148 -7.72 39.97 -8.26
C GLU A 148 -6.62 40.49 -7.30
N ASN A 149 -6.10 39.62 -6.43
CA ASN A 149 -5.15 39.87 -5.36
C ASN A 149 -3.71 39.37 -5.69
N ASN A 150 -3.48 38.83 -6.91
CA ASN A 150 -2.18 38.34 -7.34
C ASN A 150 -1.22 39.52 -7.52
N SER A 151 0.03 39.36 -7.08
CA SER A 151 1.15 40.26 -7.37
C SER A 151 1.23 40.67 -8.87
N THR A 152 0.88 39.78 -9.78
CA THR A 152 0.83 40.07 -11.22
C THR A 152 -0.23 41.12 -11.59
N GLN A 153 -1.37 41.13 -10.90
CA GLN A 153 -2.43 42.13 -11.07
C GLN A 153 -2.00 43.49 -10.50
N LEU A 154 -1.39 43.51 -9.31
CA LEU A 154 -0.80 44.73 -8.74
C LEU A 154 0.22 45.38 -9.70
N VAL A 155 1.09 44.58 -10.33
CA VAL A 155 2.04 45.08 -11.34
C VAL A 155 1.32 45.66 -12.55
N LYS A 156 0.23 45.02 -13.04
CA LYS A 156 -0.59 45.55 -14.13
C LYS A 156 -1.24 46.88 -13.74
N ASP A 157 -1.74 47.00 -12.52
CA ASP A 157 -2.43 48.19 -12.06
C ASP A 157 -1.47 49.35 -11.78
N ILE A 158 -0.28 49.08 -11.23
CA ILE A 158 0.82 50.06 -11.16
C ILE A 158 1.18 50.58 -12.56
N LYS A 159 1.25 49.70 -13.57
CA LYS A 159 1.51 50.12 -14.96
C LYS A 159 0.38 50.97 -15.52
N LYS A 160 -0.89 50.64 -15.26
CA LYS A 160 -2.05 51.45 -15.67
C LYS A 160 -2.03 52.81 -15.00
N LEU A 161 -1.78 52.86 -13.69
CA LEU A 161 -1.64 54.10 -12.93
C LEU A 161 -0.53 54.97 -13.52
N ASN A 162 0.65 54.41 -13.79
CA ASN A 162 1.75 55.17 -14.39
C ASN A 162 1.37 55.74 -15.77
N ARG A 163 0.66 54.97 -16.61
CA ARG A 163 0.14 55.47 -17.90
C ARG A 163 -0.86 56.62 -17.71
N ALA A 164 -1.76 56.51 -16.74
CA ALA A 164 -2.73 57.55 -16.42
C ALA A 164 -2.05 58.82 -15.87
N LEU A 165 -1.08 58.67 -14.97
CA LEU A 165 -0.26 59.75 -14.43
C LEU A 165 0.46 60.49 -15.55
N ASN A 166 1.13 59.77 -16.45
CA ASN A 166 1.80 60.37 -17.60
C ASN A 166 0.83 61.17 -18.47
N LYS A 167 -0.36 60.62 -18.74
CA LYS A 167 -1.38 61.31 -19.56
C LYS A 167 -1.91 62.60 -18.91
N ILE A 168 -2.12 62.60 -17.59
CA ILE A 168 -2.68 63.75 -16.86
C ILE A 168 -1.63 64.85 -16.66
N THR A 169 -0.38 64.46 -16.43
CA THR A 169 0.72 65.38 -16.11
C THR A 169 1.51 65.83 -17.34
N GLU A 170 1.14 65.37 -18.54
CA GLU A 170 1.85 65.67 -19.78
C GLU A 170 1.87 67.18 -20.08
N VAL A 171 3.09 67.74 -20.16
CA VAL A 171 3.29 69.11 -20.62
C VAL A 171 3.45 69.10 -22.15
N LYS A 172 2.38 69.45 -22.87
CA LYS A 172 2.37 69.46 -24.34
C LYS A 172 3.54 70.28 -24.92
N ARG A 173 4.08 69.85 -26.06
CA ARG A 173 5.20 70.55 -26.72
C ARG A 173 4.84 72.01 -27.09
N ASN A 174 3.59 72.27 -27.49
CA ASN A 174 3.10 73.55 -28.00
C ASN A 174 2.13 74.27 -27.04
N VAL A 175 2.38 74.25 -25.73
CA VAL A 175 1.56 75.01 -24.77
C VAL A 175 1.78 76.51 -24.99
N LYS A 176 0.70 77.26 -25.23
CA LYS A 176 0.73 78.72 -25.46
C LYS A 176 1.20 79.50 -24.23
N GLU A 177 0.87 79.05 -23.03
CA GLU A 177 1.26 79.73 -21.79
C GLU A 177 1.29 78.76 -20.60
N ILE A 178 2.37 78.81 -19.81
CA ILE A 178 2.51 78.10 -18.53
C ILE A 178 2.60 79.17 -17.44
N LYS A 179 1.75 79.08 -16.42
CA LYS A 179 1.74 80.02 -15.27
C LYS A 179 3.03 79.90 -14.48
N LYS A 180 3.90 80.91 -14.62
CA LYS A 180 5.28 80.90 -14.12
C LYS A 180 5.33 80.90 -12.59
N GLU A 181 4.47 81.67 -11.97
CA GLU A 181 4.40 81.82 -10.51
C GLU A 181 4.09 80.46 -9.86
N THR A 182 3.07 79.77 -10.36
CA THR A 182 2.64 78.46 -9.86
C THR A 182 3.68 77.36 -10.04
N VAL A 183 4.43 77.38 -11.16
CA VAL A 183 5.53 76.42 -11.39
C VAL A 183 6.66 76.66 -10.41
N THR A 184 7.02 77.92 -10.17
CA THR A 184 8.10 78.27 -9.25
C THR A 184 7.76 77.87 -7.81
N GLU A 185 6.51 78.09 -7.40
CA GLU A 185 5.98 77.64 -6.11
C GLU A 185 6.01 76.12 -5.99
N LEU A 186 5.54 75.40 -7.01
CA LEU A 186 5.59 73.93 -7.06
C LEU A 186 7.02 73.40 -6.91
N PHE A 187 7.96 73.93 -7.70
CA PHE A 187 9.36 73.55 -7.65
C PHE A 187 9.98 73.81 -6.29
N SER A 188 9.71 74.98 -5.70
CA SER A 188 10.19 75.33 -4.36
C SER A 188 9.63 74.37 -3.31
N SER A 189 8.32 74.05 -3.37
CA SER A 189 7.66 73.14 -2.43
C SER A 189 8.20 71.71 -2.47
N LEU A 190 8.79 71.30 -3.60
CA LEU A 190 9.37 69.98 -3.82
C LEU A 190 10.91 69.99 -3.78
N GLY A 191 11.55 71.12 -3.47
CA GLY A 191 13.01 71.24 -3.42
C GLY A 191 13.70 71.08 -4.78
N CYS A 192 13.03 71.42 -5.88
CA CYS A 192 13.63 71.37 -7.21
C CYS A 192 14.56 72.59 -7.45
N ASN A 193 15.79 72.34 -7.88
CA ASN A 193 16.76 73.39 -8.22
C ASN A 193 16.55 74.02 -9.62
N THR A 194 15.59 73.49 -10.39
CA THR A 194 15.33 73.90 -11.77
C THR A 194 14.50 75.19 -11.81
N THR A 195 14.88 76.10 -12.69
CA THR A 195 14.20 77.36 -12.98
C THR A 195 13.37 77.26 -14.25
N ILE A 196 12.46 78.22 -14.47
CA ILE A 196 11.61 78.25 -15.68
C ILE A 196 12.43 78.41 -16.98
N LYS A 197 13.63 78.97 -16.87
CA LYS A 197 14.51 79.25 -18.02
C LYS A 197 15.30 78.01 -18.46
N ASP A 198 15.31 76.95 -17.66
CA ASP A 198 16.10 75.76 -17.96
C ASP A 198 15.50 74.96 -19.12
N LYS A 199 16.38 74.46 -20.00
CA LYS A 199 15.97 73.63 -21.14
C LYS A 199 15.22 72.37 -20.70
N GLN A 200 15.50 71.87 -19.49
CA GLN A 200 14.87 70.69 -18.91
C GLN A 200 13.61 71.00 -18.08
N MET A 201 13.20 72.28 -17.97
CA MET A 201 12.06 72.72 -17.16
C MET A 201 10.79 71.90 -17.38
N LYS A 202 10.45 71.59 -18.63
CA LYS A 202 9.23 70.83 -18.94
C LYS A 202 9.30 69.39 -18.43
N LEU A 203 10.46 68.75 -18.47
CA LEU A 203 10.66 67.40 -17.93
C LEU A 203 10.53 67.40 -16.42
N VAL A 204 11.17 68.37 -15.77
CA VAL A 204 11.10 68.55 -14.31
C VAL A 204 9.68 68.91 -13.88
N LEU A 205 8.94 69.68 -14.68
CA LEU A 205 7.53 70.00 -14.43
C LEU A 205 6.64 68.77 -14.49
N VAL A 206 6.80 67.89 -15.49
CA VAL A 206 6.06 66.62 -15.56
C VAL A 206 6.32 65.80 -14.29
N ALA A 207 7.60 65.61 -13.92
CA ALA A 207 7.96 64.84 -12.73
C ALA A 207 7.42 65.45 -11.43
N ALA A 208 7.51 66.78 -11.28
CA ALA A 208 6.99 67.51 -10.12
C ALA A 208 5.47 67.37 -10.00
N LEU A 209 4.73 67.45 -11.11
CA LEU A 209 3.28 67.23 -11.14
C LEU A 209 2.92 65.79 -10.78
N GLN A 210 3.67 64.80 -11.27
CA GLN A 210 3.48 63.39 -10.91
C GLN A 210 3.70 63.16 -9.42
N GLN A 211 4.80 63.66 -8.87
CA GLN A 211 5.11 63.53 -7.46
C GLN A 211 4.02 64.18 -6.59
N LYS A 212 3.55 65.37 -6.95
CA LYS A 212 2.47 66.05 -6.22
C LYS A 212 1.16 65.25 -6.27
N LEU A 213 0.81 64.67 -7.41
CA LEU A 213 -0.41 63.85 -7.53
C LEU A 213 -0.29 62.55 -6.73
N ILE A 214 0.86 61.85 -6.82
CA ILE A 214 1.12 60.64 -6.04
C ILE A 214 1.03 60.94 -4.55
N ARG A 215 1.63 62.03 -4.09
CA ARG A 215 1.55 62.45 -2.69
C ARG A 215 0.11 62.71 -2.25
N CYS A 216 -0.66 63.41 -3.07
CA CYS A 216 -2.08 63.63 -2.82
C CYS A 216 -2.85 62.30 -2.70
N ILE A 217 -2.62 61.34 -3.60
CA ILE A 217 -3.25 60.02 -3.54
C ILE A 217 -2.87 59.30 -2.24
N ILE A 218 -1.59 59.28 -1.88
CA ILE A 218 -1.10 58.64 -0.66
C ILE A 218 -1.71 59.28 0.58
N ASP A 219 -1.75 60.61 0.66
CA ASP A 219 -2.28 61.32 1.82
C ASP A 219 -3.79 61.06 1.97
N ASN A 220 -4.55 61.00 0.87
CA ASN A 220 -5.96 60.60 0.90
C ASN A 220 -6.16 59.14 1.32
N ALA A 221 -5.31 58.22 0.82
CA ALA A 221 -5.38 56.81 1.19
C ALA A 221 -5.08 56.62 2.70
N LYS A 222 -4.04 57.28 3.22
CA LYS A 222 -3.73 57.28 4.66
C LYS A 222 -4.90 57.80 5.46
N TYR A 223 -5.45 58.95 5.07
CA TYR A 223 -6.61 59.52 5.76
C TYR A 223 -7.78 58.54 5.81
N TYR A 224 -8.09 57.88 4.69
CA TYR A 224 -9.13 56.86 4.61
C TYR A 224 -8.90 55.71 5.60
N PHE A 225 -7.71 55.11 5.61
CA PHE A 225 -7.40 53.98 6.50
C PHE A 225 -7.30 54.39 7.98
N GLU A 226 -6.82 55.60 8.29
CA GLU A 226 -6.72 56.11 9.66
C GLU A 226 -8.10 56.46 10.24
N HIS A 227 -9.00 57.05 9.45
CA HIS A 227 -10.28 57.59 9.95
C HIS A 227 -11.45 56.63 9.83
N ALA A 228 -11.35 55.58 9.00
CA ALA A 228 -12.30 54.48 9.01
C ALA A 228 -12.39 53.79 10.41
N ASN A 229 -11.35 53.91 11.23
CA ASN A 229 -11.21 53.21 12.52
C ASN A 229 -11.92 53.86 13.72
N THR A 230 -12.50 55.05 13.61
CA THR A 230 -12.90 55.85 14.80
C THR A 230 -14.20 55.44 15.49
N GLY A 231 -14.89 54.37 15.05
CA GLY A 231 -16.16 53.95 15.66
C GLY A 231 -16.55 52.48 15.52
N ILE A 232 -15.67 51.60 15.04
CA ILE A 232 -16.02 50.23 14.65
C ILE A 232 -16.03 49.30 15.87
N SER A 233 -17.06 49.44 16.71
CA SER A 233 -17.31 48.51 17.82
C SER A 233 -18.16 47.30 17.40
N GLN A 234 -18.95 47.41 16.31
CA GLN A 234 -19.87 46.36 15.86
C GLN A 234 -19.83 46.20 14.34
N VAL A 235 -19.65 44.96 13.86
CA VAL A 235 -19.57 44.61 12.43
C VAL A 235 -20.82 45.01 11.65
N GLN A 236 -21.97 45.03 12.31
CA GLN A 236 -23.29 45.29 11.70
C GLN A 236 -23.51 46.74 11.25
N ASN A 237 -22.67 47.69 11.69
CA ASN A 237 -22.82 49.12 11.38
C ASN A 237 -21.73 49.66 10.44
N ILE A 238 -20.93 48.79 9.82
CA ILE A 238 -19.86 49.20 8.90
C ILE A 238 -20.48 49.45 7.53
N SER A 239 -20.34 50.68 7.02
CA SER A 239 -20.67 50.99 5.62
C SER A 239 -19.84 50.12 4.69
N VAL A 240 -20.43 49.68 3.56
CA VAL A 240 -19.74 48.86 2.55
C VAL A 240 -18.43 49.52 2.11
N ASP A 241 -18.44 50.85 1.96
CA ASP A 241 -17.27 51.64 1.55
C ASP A 241 -16.13 51.65 2.57
N ASN A 242 -16.36 51.20 3.82
CA ASN A 242 -15.38 51.16 4.90
C ASN A 242 -15.02 49.71 5.30
N LEU A 243 -15.55 48.71 4.60
CA LEU A 243 -15.32 47.30 4.93
C LEU A 243 -13.84 46.92 4.80
N GLU A 244 -13.15 47.39 3.76
CA GLU A 244 -11.73 47.09 3.53
C GLU A 244 -10.86 47.55 4.71
N ALA A 245 -11.02 48.80 5.14
CA ALA A 245 -10.31 49.34 6.29
C ALA A 245 -10.67 48.62 7.60
N ALA A 246 -11.94 48.24 7.77
CA ALA A 246 -12.39 47.49 8.94
C ALA A 246 -11.78 46.08 9.01
N ILE A 247 -11.68 45.39 7.88
CA ILE A 247 -11.04 44.08 7.76
C ILE A 247 -9.56 44.20 8.12
N LEU A 248 -8.85 45.19 7.56
CA LEU A 248 -7.45 45.44 7.88
C LEU A 248 -7.26 45.64 9.38
N PHE A 249 -8.05 46.52 10.00
CA PHE A 249 -7.97 46.81 11.43
C PHE A 249 -8.18 45.55 12.30
N LYS A 250 -9.23 44.77 12.02
CA LYS A 250 -9.50 43.53 12.77
C LYS A 250 -8.41 42.48 12.57
N THR A 251 -7.80 42.44 11.39
CA THR A 251 -6.68 41.56 11.09
C THR A 251 -5.44 41.97 11.88
N GLU A 252 -5.11 43.26 11.96
CA GLU A 252 -4.02 43.76 12.78
C GLU A 252 -4.23 43.46 14.28
N ASP A 253 -5.46 43.62 14.77
CA ASP A 253 -5.82 43.25 16.15
C ASP A 253 -5.65 41.74 16.38
N LEU A 254 -6.08 40.92 15.44
CA LEU A 254 -5.91 39.46 15.51
C LEU A 254 -4.44 39.03 15.47
N ILE A 255 -3.62 39.70 14.65
CA ILE A 255 -2.16 39.49 14.62
C ILE A 255 -1.59 39.80 16.01
N LYS A 256 -1.91 40.96 16.60
CA LYS A 256 -1.43 41.32 17.95
C LYS A 256 -1.84 40.29 19.00
N LEU A 257 -3.08 39.82 18.96
CA LEU A 257 -3.57 38.79 19.89
C LEU A 257 -2.85 37.46 19.71
N THR A 258 -2.65 37.04 18.46
CA THR A 258 -1.95 35.79 18.13
C THR A 258 -0.47 35.85 18.53
N THR A 259 0.22 36.96 18.24
CA THR A 259 1.61 37.17 18.70
C THR A 259 1.70 37.12 20.23
N ARG A 260 0.78 37.80 20.93
CA ARG A 260 0.75 37.75 22.40
C ARG A 260 0.50 36.34 22.94
N PHE A 261 -0.36 35.57 22.26
CA PHE A 261 -0.59 34.17 22.59
C PHE A 261 0.70 33.36 22.43
N GLU A 262 1.36 33.43 21.27
CA GLU A 262 2.63 32.76 20.98
C GLU A 262 3.73 33.11 22.00
N ASP A 263 3.88 34.39 22.34
CA ASP A 263 4.86 34.86 23.33
C ASP A 263 4.60 34.24 24.71
N THR A 264 3.34 34.06 25.10
CA THR A 264 2.96 33.45 26.38
C THR A 264 3.34 31.96 26.43
N TYR A 265 3.23 31.25 25.30
CA TYR A 265 3.62 29.83 25.18
C TYR A 265 5.14 29.65 25.08
N SER A 266 5.86 30.59 24.45
CA SER A 266 7.32 30.54 24.36
C SER A 266 8.00 30.76 25.73
N VAL A 267 7.41 31.56 26.60
CA VAL A 267 7.90 31.78 27.99
C VAL A 267 7.62 30.58 28.91
N THR A 268 6.64 29.72 28.58
CA THR A 268 6.27 28.54 29.39
C THR A 268 6.90 27.22 28.92
N GLY A 269 7.79 27.26 27.91
CA GLY A 269 8.49 26.10 27.36
C GLY A 269 9.36 25.30 28.34
N GLU A 270 9.71 25.85 29.50
CA GLU A 270 10.36 25.08 30.57
C GLU A 270 9.38 24.42 31.56
N ASN A 271 8.10 24.85 31.62
CA ASN A 271 7.20 24.51 32.75
C ASN A 271 5.78 24.03 32.39
N SER A 272 5.45 23.66 31.14
CA SER A 272 4.05 23.32 30.80
C SER A 272 3.89 22.07 29.94
N ARG A 273 4.16 20.91 30.56
CA ARG A 273 3.58 19.61 30.17
C ARG A 273 2.46 19.24 31.16
N THR A 274 1.32 19.89 31.07
CA THR A 274 0.05 19.32 31.58
C THR A 274 -1.09 19.87 30.74
N LEU A 275 -1.68 19.01 29.91
CA LEU A 275 -2.96 19.27 29.28
C LEU A 275 -4.03 19.41 30.38
N PRO A 276 -5.00 20.32 30.24
CA PRO A 276 -6.11 20.39 31.17
C PRO A 276 -7.03 19.19 30.92
N THR A 277 -7.14 18.31 31.91
CA THR A 277 -8.20 17.31 31.99
C THR A 277 -9.48 17.96 32.49
N THR A 278 -10.47 18.08 31.61
CA THR A 278 -11.90 18.08 31.93
C THR A 278 -12.61 17.21 30.92
#